data_AF-A0A821LQA0-F1
#
_entry.id   AF-A0A821LQA0-F1
#
_cell.length_a   1.000
_cell.length_b   1.000
_cell.length_c   1.000
_cell.angle_alpha   90.00
_cell.angle_beta   90.00
_cell.angle_gamma   90.00
#
_symmetry.space_group_name_H-M   'P 1'
#
loop_
_entity.id
_entity.type
_entity.pdbx_description
1 polymer ?
#
loop_
_entity_poly.entity_id
_entity_poly.type
_entity_poly.pdbx_seq_one_letter_code
_entity_poly.pdbx_strand_id
1 'polypeptide(L)' 'LEQSDVDTLVNAFNQPTILRKKGLYFNEVYYTCIRADNESIYAKEVSRGFFFLWNV' A
#
# COMPACT_ATOMS: atom_id res chain seq x y z
N LEU A 1 -5.06 11.49 -7.72
CA LEU A 1 -5.26 10.03 -7.63
C LEU A 1 -6.22 9.66 -8.73
N GLU A 2 -5.78 8.83 -9.66
CA GLU A 2 -6.71 8.25 -10.62
C GLU A 2 -7.64 7.26 -9.92
N GLN A 3 -8.77 6.91 -10.53
CA GLN A 3 -9.70 5.94 -9.93
C GLN A 3 -9.03 4.58 -9.70
N SER A 4 -8.15 4.18 -10.65
CA SER A 4 -7.31 2.98 -10.56
C SER A 4 -6.42 2.96 -9.32
N ASP A 5 -5.85 4.10 -8.95
CA ASP A 5 -5.03 4.24 -7.74
C ASP A 5 -5.88 4.05 -6.49
N VAL A 6 -7.06 4.68 -6.45
CA VAL A 6 -7.99 4.56 -5.31
C VAL A 6 -8.43 3.10 -5.14
N ASP A 7 -8.81 2.43 -6.22
CA ASP A 7 -9.23 1.03 -6.20
C ASP A 7 -8.09 0.12 -5.71
N THR A 8 -6.85 0.43 -6.10
CA THR A 8 -5.65 -0.29 -5.64
C THR A 8 -5.46 -0.13 -4.13
N LEU A 9 -5.64 1.08 -3.59
CA LEU A 9 -5.54 1.33 -2.15
C LEU A 9 -6.65 0.63 -1.37
N VAL A 10 -7.90 0.70 -1.84
CA VAL A 10 -9.04 0.01 -1.22
C VAL A 10 -8.81 -1.50 -1.19
N ASN A 11 -8.35 -2.09 -2.28
CA ASN A 11 -8.02 -3.51 -2.34
C ASN A 11 -6.90 -3.89 -1.38
N ALA A 12 -5.91 -3.02 -1.19
CA ALA A 12 -4.81 -3.24 -0.26
C ALA A 12 -5.32 -3.35 1.20
N PHE A 13 -6.27 -2.50 1.60
CA PHE A 13 -6.91 -2.57 2.93
C PHE A 13 -7.76 -3.83 3.11
N ASN A 14 -8.44 -4.29 2.06
CA ASN A 14 -9.25 -5.52 2.11
C ASN A 14 -8.41 -6.81 2.12
N GLN A 15 -7.13 -6.74 1.72
CA GLN A 15 -6.27 -7.91 1.55
C GLN A 15 -4.88 -7.74 2.19
N PRO A 16 -4.80 -7.44 3.51
CA PRO A 16 -3.54 -7.12 4.17
C PRO A 16 -2.52 -8.27 4.12
N THR A 17 -2.98 -9.53 4.11
CA THR A 17 -2.09 -10.70 4.00
C THR A 17 -1.42 -10.80 2.63
N ILE A 18 -2.12 -10.43 1.56
CA ILE A 18 -1.57 -10.41 0.20
C ILE A 18 -0.59 -9.25 0.07
N LEU A 19 -0.98 -8.06 0.56
CA LEU A 19 -0.15 -6.88 0.61
C LEU A 19 1.18 -7.13 1.33
N ARG A 20 1.16 -7.81 2.49
CA ARG A 20 2.38 -8.18 3.22
C ARG A 20 3.33 -9.09 2.42
N LYS A 21 2.79 -9.96 1.56
CA LYS A 21 3.58 -10.90 0.74
C LYS A 21 4.06 -10.29 -0.57
N LYS A 22 3.22 -9.47 -1.20
CA LYS A 22 3.41 -8.98 -2.57
C LYS A 22 3.66 -7.48 -2.68
N GLY A 23 3.69 -6.72 -1.59
CA GLY A 23 3.82 -5.27 -1.66
C GLY A 23 2.65 -4.60 -2.40
N LEU A 24 2.84 -3.31 -2.71
CA LEU A 24 1.86 -2.43 -3.34
C LEU A 24 2.49 -1.77 -4.56
N TYR A 25 1.90 -1.95 -5.73
CA TYR A 25 2.24 -1.14 -6.88
C TYR A 25 1.28 0.05 -6.94
N PHE A 26 1.81 1.25 -6.84
CA PHE A 26 1.02 2.48 -6.76
C PHE A 26 1.80 3.63 -7.37
N ASN A 27 1.16 4.44 -8.22
CA ASN A 27 1.78 5.60 -8.87
C ASN A 27 3.13 5.25 -9.55
N GLU A 28 3.14 4.18 -10.34
CA GLU A 28 4.31 3.64 -11.06
C GLU A 28 5.48 3.16 -10.18
N VAL A 29 5.25 3.04 -8.88
CA VAL A 29 6.27 2.69 -7.92
C VAL A 29 5.86 1.44 -7.16
N TYR A 30 6.80 0.51 -6.99
CA TYR A 30 6.58 -0.70 -6.20
C TYR A 30 7.07 -0.49 -4.76
N TYR A 31 6.14 -0.52 -3.82
CA TYR A 31 6.40 -0.38 -2.41
C TYR A 31 6.39 -1.75 -1.71
N THR A 32 7.43 -2.05 -0.96
CA THR A 32 7.48 -3.22 -0.09
C THR A 32 6.68 -2.93 1.16
N CYS A 33 5.73 -3.81 1.49
CA CYS A 33 4.95 -3.68 2.71
C CYS A 33 5.83 -3.89 3.94
N ILE A 34 5.86 -2.90 4.84
CA ILE A 34 6.53 -2.98 6.15
C ILE A 34 5.54 -3.44 7.21
N ARG A 35 4.32 -2.89 7.18
CA ARG A 35 3.21 -3.26 8.06
C ARG A 35 1.90 -3.01 7.35
N ALA A 36 0.97 -3.91 7.54
CA ALA A 36 -0.42 -3.70 7.19
C ALA A 36 -1.25 -4.22 8.35
N ASP A 37 -2.26 -3.49 8.78
CA ASP A 37 -3.33 -3.95 9.66
C ASP A 37 -4.67 -3.42 9.11
N ASN A 38 -5.75 -3.62 9.86
CA ASN A 38 -7.09 -3.27 9.38
C ASN A 38 -7.30 -1.74 9.26
N GLU A 39 -6.42 -0.94 9.87
CA GLU A 39 -6.57 0.52 9.97
C GLU A 39 -5.45 1.28 9.27
N SER A 40 -4.31 0.64 9.03
CA SER A 40 -3.13 1.31 8.50
C SER A 40 -2.25 0.42 7.64
N ILE A 41 -1.64 1.05 6.62
CA ILE A 41 -0.67 0.43 5.72
C ILE A 41 0.58 1.30 5.70
N TYR A 42 1.71 0.68 5.99
CA TYR A 42 3.04 1.24 5.89
C TYR A 42 3.80 0.47 4.82
N ALA A 43 4.19 1.16 3.77
CA ALA A 43 4.97 0.59 2.70
C ALA A 43 6.19 1.47 2.43
N LYS A 44 7.30 0.85 2.04
CA LYS A 44 8.56 1.54 1.77
C LYS A 44 8.98 1.23 0.36
N GLU A 45 9.38 2.25 -0.37
CA GLU A 45 10.15 2.04 -1.59
C GLU A 45 11.64 2.29 -1.32
N VAL A 46 12.48 1.49 -1.96
CA VAL A 46 13.90 1.35 -1.61
C VAL A 46 14.69 2.63 -1.92
N SER A 47 14.28 3.42 -2.92
CA SER A 47 15.05 4.55 -3.45
C SER A 47 14.52 5.96 -3.13
N ARG A 48 13.25 6.13 -2.74
CA ARG A 48 12.53 7.41 -2.66
C ARG A 48 11.82 7.67 -1.33
N GLY A 49 11.67 6.68 -0.45
CA GLY A 49 11.20 6.90 0.94
C GLY A 49 9.98 6.07 1.37
N PHE A 50 9.39 6.47 2.49
CA PHE A 50 8.26 5.78 3.14
C PHE A 50 6.92 6.35 2.67
N PHE A 51 5.96 5.47 2.44
CA PHE A 51 4.57 5.79 2.13
C PHE A 51 3.66 5.27 3.25
N PHE A 52 2.83 6.17 3.79
CA PHE A 52 1.92 5.90 4.90
C PHE A 52 0.48 6.16 4.47
N LEU A 53 -0.39 5.19 4.69
CA LEU A 53 -1.83 5.33 4.52
C LEU A 53 -2.55 4.95 5.81
N TRP A 54 -3.48 5.82 6.21
CA TRP A 54 -4.34 5.67 7.37
C TRP A 54 -5.80 5.62 6.91
N ASN A 55 -6.54 4.63 7.41
CA ASN A 55 -7.97 4.47 7.21
C ASN A 55 -8.70 5.06 8.42
N VAL A 56 -9.70 5.92 8.19
CA VAL A 56 -10.56 6.56 9.22
C VAL A 56 -11.94 5.92 9.18
#